data_AF-A0A968TBJ8-F1
#
_entry.id   AF-A0A968TBJ8-F1
#
_cell.length_a   1.000
_cell.length_b   1.000
_cell.length_c   1.000
_cell.angle_alpha   90.00
_cell.angle_beta   90.00
_cell.angle_gamma   90.00
#
_symmetry.space_group_name_H-M   'P 1'
#
loop_
_entity.id
_entity.type
_entity.pdbx_description
1 polymer ?
#
loop_
_entity_poly.entity_id
_entity_poly.type
_entity_poly.pdbx_seq_one_letter_code
_entity_poly.pdbx_strand_id
1 'polypeptide(L)'
;MPRWYLGFRCQAKNRQSKANRFAEQVQQHDLGTHIPVMRVEKGQKQGEFYLFLAIESQSTGDVPVAVQHVLPLFSSLGKPIQKPGSSLFEPFTLDQIRAMVGTEHTVHDYTRLIPYIPHKIPVQSDPFAHQDQAVHPTEADMEDLLRRSQHYDRLLFWLSAAGSGSWQTFQNVCCALGLEGRQDVPAHILRRLRLLGHMETSSDRSRWSATPPVLVQSEDERSYFLCGQRDHAILQAFRNRGHIEEEPQPSGAAPARILIHAFDNIDSITKFAQQHTIKFAGNAALRLAQILPPLDEWKHTLDVLPHFSPYQYQPKRFSGTGFVEANFDQHASGFYQFWTLKQHASASDNAEYTLFYDAEHEFFLRGDWYGLRFLDHRARGLSCPITYEAASGKLAIPIDWRWPELYERVLVLASGKLPIHHKQWLIYESITPALLAELIPRLSLEREETTESCMML
;
A
#
# COMPACT_ATOMS: atom_id res chain seq x y z
N MET A 1 33.37 -18.47 -4.72
CA MET A 1 34.44 -18.05 -5.65
C MET A 1 35.34 -17.07 -4.92
N PRO A 2 36.68 -17.20 -4.97
CA PRO A 2 37.57 -16.19 -4.39
C PRO A 2 37.30 -14.81 -5.00
N ARG A 3 37.23 -13.80 -4.13
CA ARG A 3 37.10 -12.39 -4.51
C ARG A 3 38.46 -11.72 -4.38
N TRP A 4 38.90 -11.09 -5.47
CA TRP A 4 40.12 -10.30 -5.52
C TRP A 4 39.84 -8.97 -6.21
N TYR A 5 40.78 -8.02 -6.19
CA TYR A 5 40.56 -6.67 -6.68
C TYR A 5 41.52 -6.33 -7.81
N LEU A 6 40.96 -5.85 -8.91
CA LEU A 6 41.71 -5.28 -10.02
C LEU A 6 41.81 -3.77 -9.85
N GLY A 7 43.03 -3.26 -9.68
CA GLY A 7 43.31 -1.85 -9.43
C GLY A 7 43.50 -1.02 -10.70
N PHE A 8 43.00 0.20 -10.69
CA PHE A 8 43.17 1.22 -11.72
C PHE A 8 43.65 2.52 -11.10
N ARG A 9 44.68 3.13 -11.71
CA ARG A 9 45.09 4.50 -11.45
C ARG A 9 44.32 5.44 -12.38
N CYS A 10 43.47 6.25 -11.79
CA CYS A 10 42.58 7.17 -12.50
C CYS A 10 43.05 8.62 -12.30
N GLN A 11 42.76 9.49 -13.27
CA GLN A 11 42.93 10.93 -13.12
C GLN A 11 41.62 11.63 -13.51
N ALA A 12 41.04 12.40 -12.59
CA ALA A 12 39.83 13.17 -12.86
C ALA A 12 39.70 14.40 -11.94
N LYS A 13 39.04 15.45 -12.44
CA LYS A 13 38.60 16.58 -11.61
C LYS A 13 37.52 16.18 -10.60
N ASN A 14 36.73 15.14 -10.93
CA ASN A 14 35.69 14.58 -10.07
C ASN A 14 35.82 13.05 -10.06
N ARG A 15 36.14 12.45 -8.90
CA ARG A 15 36.26 10.99 -8.75
C ARG A 15 34.93 10.28 -9.03
N GLN A 16 33.82 10.89 -8.61
CA GLN A 16 32.50 10.30 -8.68
C GLN A 16 32.07 10.11 -10.12
N SER A 17 32.29 11.11 -10.98
CA SER A 17 31.95 10.98 -12.40
C SER A 17 32.74 9.86 -13.08
N LYS A 18 33.98 9.63 -12.65
CA LYS A 18 34.82 8.57 -13.19
C LYS A 18 34.39 7.18 -12.68
N ALA A 19 34.12 7.06 -11.38
CA ALA A 19 33.58 5.85 -10.79
C ALA A 19 32.23 5.46 -11.43
N ASN A 20 31.35 6.44 -11.65
CA ASN A 20 30.07 6.23 -12.34
C ASN A 20 30.28 5.67 -13.75
N ARG A 21 31.28 6.14 -14.50
CA ARG A 21 31.59 5.58 -15.83
C ARG A 21 32.07 4.13 -15.77
N PHE A 22 32.84 3.74 -14.76
CA PHE A 22 33.19 2.32 -14.56
C PHE A 22 31.93 1.49 -14.28
N ALA A 23 31.06 1.96 -13.38
CA ALA A 23 29.80 1.28 -13.08
C ALA A 23 28.88 1.16 -14.31
N GLU A 24 28.76 2.22 -15.11
CA GLU A 24 28.01 2.20 -16.38
C GLU A 24 28.54 1.14 -17.34
N GLN A 25 29.86 0.97 -17.46
CA GLN A 25 30.44 -0.08 -18.29
C GLN A 25 30.16 -1.48 -17.73
N VAL A 26 30.22 -1.69 -16.41
CA VAL A 26 29.87 -2.98 -15.80
C VAL A 26 28.39 -3.30 -16.07
N GLN A 27 27.49 -2.31 -15.98
CA GLN A 27 26.07 -2.50 -16.24
C GLN A 27 25.74 -2.72 -17.71
N GLN A 28 26.30 -1.91 -18.62
CA GLN A 28 26.06 -1.99 -20.06
C GLN A 28 26.46 -3.35 -20.66
N HIS A 29 27.43 -4.02 -20.03
CA HIS A 29 27.94 -5.31 -20.46
C HIS A 29 27.48 -6.49 -19.56
N ASP A 30 26.50 -6.26 -18.69
CA ASP A 30 25.92 -7.27 -17.78
C ASP A 30 26.96 -8.03 -16.93
N LEU A 31 27.96 -7.31 -16.43
CA LEU A 31 29.09 -7.88 -15.69
C LEU A 31 28.86 -7.93 -14.17
N GLY A 32 27.65 -7.63 -13.68
CA GLY A 32 27.36 -7.52 -12.24
C GLY A 32 27.63 -8.80 -11.43
N THR A 33 27.48 -9.96 -12.05
CA THR A 33 27.78 -11.27 -11.44
C THR A 33 29.29 -11.55 -11.32
N HIS A 34 30.11 -10.89 -12.15
CA HIS A 34 31.57 -11.03 -12.14
C HIS A 34 32.27 -9.89 -11.41
N ILE A 35 31.65 -8.71 -11.41
CA ILE A 35 32.12 -7.48 -10.77
C ILE A 35 31.02 -6.95 -9.86
N PRO A 36 30.80 -7.56 -8.67
CA PRO A 36 29.68 -7.17 -7.81
C PRO A 36 29.92 -5.82 -7.12
N VAL A 37 31.18 -5.42 -6.97
CA VAL A 37 31.58 -4.33 -6.08
C VAL A 37 32.70 -3.50 -6.70
N MET A 38 32.65 -2.20 -6.45
CA MET A 38 33.74 -1.27 -6.73
C MET A 38 34.12 -0.49 -5.46
N ARG A 39 35.40 -0.18 -5.30
CA ARG A 39 35.93 0.62 -4.19
C ARG A 39 36.81 1.75 -4.72
N VAL A 40 36.69 2.92 -4.11
CA VAL A 40 37.45 4.11 -4.49
C VAL A 40 38.30 4.58 -3.32
N GLU A 41 39.49 5.08 -3.59
CA GLU A 41 40.41 5.64 -2.60
C GLU A 41 39.75 6.74 -1.73
N LYS A 42 40.04 6.71 -0.42
CA LYS A 42 39.51 7.65 0.58
C LYS A 42 40.38 8.91 0.68
N GLY A 43 39.78 10.04 1.07
CA GLY A 43 40.51 11.27 1.40
C GLY A 43 40.87 12.19 0.24
N GLN A 44 41.09 11.68 -0.98
CA GLN A 44 41.51 12.51 -2.13
C GLN A 44 40.33 13.07 -2.93
N LYS A 45 40.09 14.39 -2.89
CA LYS A 45 38.92 15.01 -3.56
C LYS A 45 39.12 15.34 -5.04
N GLN A 46 40.36 15.58 -5.47
CA GLN A 46 40.72 15.95 -6.85
C GLN A 46 42.09 15.39 -7.21
N GLY A 47 42.32 15.07 -8.49
CA GLY A 47 43.64 14.67 -9.00
C GLY A 47 43.70 13.20 -9.43
N GLU A 48 44.88 12.60 -9.27
CA GLU A 48 45.07 11.15 -9.43
C GLU A 48 44.49 10.41 -8.23
N PHE A 49 43.84 9.26 -8.41
CA PHE A 49 43.31 8.43 -7.34
C PHE A 49 43.22 6.96 -7.79
N TYR A 50 43.08 6.04 -6.84
CA TYR A 50 42.91 4.61 -7.12
C TYR A 50 41.45 4.14 -7.07
N LEU A 51 41.11 3.24 -7.99
CA LEU A 51 39.81 2.58 -8.09
C LEU A 51 40.04 1.07 -8.22
N PHE A 52 39.29 0.28 -7.46
CA PHE A 52 39.43 -1.17 -7.38
C PHE A 52 38.11 -1.83 -7.75
N LEU A 53 38.12 -2.69 -8.76
CA LEU A 53 36.97 -3.54 -9.13
C LEU A 53 37.12 -4.90 -8.45
N ALA A 54 36.13 -5.31 -7.67
CA ALA A 54 36.11 -6.66 -7.10
C ALA A 54 35.76 -7.66 -8.20
N ILE A 55 36.61 -8.65 -8.45
CA ILE A 55 36.40 -9.71 -9.43
C ILE A 55 36.14 -11.02 -8.69
N GLU A 56 35.04 -11.69 -9.04
CA GLU A 56 34.74 -13.05 -8.61
C GLU A 56 35.06 -14.03 -9.74
N SER A 57 35.98 -14.96 -9.46
CA SER A 57 36.55 -15.88 -10.46
C SER A 57 36.93 -17.21 -9.80
N GLN A 58 37.38 -18.19 -10.60
CA GLN A 58 37.76 -19.51 -10.07
C GLN A 58 39.06 -19.45 -9.25
N SER A 59 40.00 -18.58 -9.63
CA SER A 59 41.29 -18.39 -8.96
C SER A 59 41.69 -16.92 -8.91
N THR A 60 42.39 -16.52 -7.84
CA THR A 60 42.89 -15.14 -7.68
C THR A 60 43.80 -14.74 -8.86
N GLY A 61 43.49 -13.60 -9.47
CA GLY A 61 44.21 -13.08 -10.64
C GLY A 61 43.71 -13.59 -11.99
N ASP A 62 42.76 -14.53 -12.01
CA ASP A 62 42.09 -14.95 -13.22
C ASP A 62 40.94 -13.99 -13.55
N VAL A 63 40.99 -13.35 -14.71
CA VAL A 63 39.96 -12.41 -15.16
C VAL A 63 38.94 -13.18 -15.99
N PRO A 64 37.64 -13.24 -15.59
CA PRO A 64 36.62 -13.93 -16.36
C PRO A 64 36.56 -13.44 -17.81
N VAL A 65 36.31 -14.34 -18.78
CA VAL A 65 36.27 -14.02 -20.22
C VAL A 65 35.34 -12.83 -20.51
N ALA A 66 34.16 -12.79 -19.86
CA ALA A 66 33.21 -11.68 -19.98
C ALA A 66 33.83 -10.32 -19.60
N VAL A 67 34.66 -10.29 -18.55
CA VAL A 67 35.37 -9.09 -18.11
C VAL A 67 36.52 -8.74 -19.05
N GLN A 68 37.23 -9.74 -19.61
CA GLN A 68 38.36 -9.51 -20.53
C GLN A 68 37.95 -8.70 -21.76
N HIS A 69 36.76 -8.93 -22.31
CA HIS A 69 36.24 -8.19 -23.46
C HIS A 69 35.99 -6.70 -23.17
N VAL A 70 35.78 -6.34 -21.91
CA VAL A 70 35.47 -4.96 -21.46
C VAL A 70 36.69 -4.26 -20.86
N LEU A 71 37.78 -4.99 -20.56
CA LEU A 71 39.04 -4.42 -20.05
C LEU A 71 39.61 -3.26 -20.88
N PRO A 72 39.56 -3.25 -22.23
CA PRO A 72 40.03 -2.10 -23.01
C PRO A 72 39.22 -0.83 -22.72
N LEU A 73 37.91 -0.97 -22.48
CA LEU A 73 37.01 0.13 -22.14
C LEU A 73 37.34 0.69 -20.74
N PHE A 74 37.59 -0.19 -19.77
CA PHE A 74 38.09 0.22 -18.45
C PHE A 74 39.45 0.91 -18.52
N SER A 75 40.33 0.44 -19.40
CA SER A 75 41.67 1.00 -19.60
C SER A 75 41.63 2.42 -20.20
N SER A 76 40.56 2.76 -20.94
CA SER A 76 40.30 4.14 -21.38
C SER A 76 39.87 5.07 -20.24
N LEU A 77 39.36 4.50 -19.15
CA LEU A 77 38.94 5.24 -17.96
C LEU A 77 40.10 5.36 -16.96
N GLY A 78 40.89 4.33 -16.71
CA GLY A 78 42.05 4.39 -15.82
C GLY A 78 43.17 3.50 -16.31
N LYS A 79 44.41 3.81 -15.94
CA LYS A 79 45.54 2.93 -16.25
C LYS A 79 45.52 1.74 -15.28
N PRO A 80 45.42 0.48 -15.75
CA PRO A 80 45.43 -0.66 -14.86
C PRO A 80 46.76 -0.75 -14.12
N ILE A 81 46.73 -1.21 -12.87
CA ILE A 81 47.94 -1.44 -12.07
C ILE A 81 48.52 -2.80 -12.49
N GLN A 82 49.75 -2.77 -13.00
CA GLN A 82 50.47 -3.94 -13.51
C GLN A 82 51.58 -4.34 -12.54
N LYS A 83 51.89 -5.64 -12.52
CA LYS A 83 53.03 -6.14 -11.73
C LYS A 83 54.35 -5.59 -12.31
N PRO A 84 55.31 -5.17 -11.46
CA PRO A 84 56.62 -4.74 -11.94
C PRO A 84 57.29 -5.78 -12.84
N GLY A 85 57.63 -5.39 -14.08
CA GLY A 85 58.29 -6.28 -15.05
C GLY A 85 57.38 -7.29 -15.76
N SER A 86 56.06 -7.18 -15.65
CA SER A 86 55.09 -8.07 -16.30
C SER A 86 53.97 -7.29 -17.00
N SER A 87 53.42 -7.85 -18.08
CA SER A 87 52.20 -7.35 -18.72
C SER A 87 50.92 -7.76 -17.98
N LEU A 88 51.03 -8.57 -16.92
CA LEU A 88 49.90 -9.07 -16.15
C LEU A 88 49.44 -8.06 -15.10
N PHE A 89 48.13 -8.06 -14.85
CA PHE A 89 47.53 -7.27 -13.78
C PHE A 89 48.01 -7.72 -12.40
N GLU A 90 48.14 -6.76 -11.49
CA GLU A 90 48.40 -7.06 -10.09
C GLU A 90 47.07 -7.36 -9.37
N PRO A 91 46.86 -8.59 -8.88
CA PRO A 91 45.67 -8.91 -8.10
C PRO A 91 45.86 -8.44 -6.66
N PHE A 92 44.91 -7.67 -6.15
CA PHE A 92 44.89 -7.21 -4.76
C PHE A 92 43.90 -8.00 -3.91
N THR A 93 44.22 -8.19 -2.64
CA THR A 93 43.30 -8.68 -1.62
C THR A 93 42.63 -7.51 -0.89
N LEU A 94 41.51 -7.76 -0.21
CA LEU A 94 40.84 -6.72 0.57
C LEU A 94 41.78 -6.13 1.62
N ASP A 95 42.54 -6.97 2.33
CA ASP A 95 43.44 -6.53 3.40
C ASP A 95 44.53 -5.56 2.89
N GLN A 96 45.02 -5.77 1.67
CA GLN A 96 46.00 -4.87 1.04
C GLN A 96 45.41 -3.49 0.72
N ILE A 97 44.13 -3.41 0.35
CA ILE A 97 43.51 -2.14 -0.09
C ILE A 97 42.68 -1.46 1.00
N ARG A 98 42.31 -2.16 2.07
CA ARG A 98 41.38 -1.70 3.12
C ARG A 98 41.80 -0.37 3.76
N ALA A 99 43.10 -0.17 3.93
CA ALA A 99 43.64 1.08 4.47
C ALA A 99 43.49 2.28 3.51
N MET A 100 43.37 2.04 2.20
CA MET A 100 43.35 3.06 1.16
C MET A 100 41.94 3.41 0.68
N VAL A 101 40.99 2.48 0.74
CA VAL A 101 39.66 2.65 0.12
C VAL A 101 38.56 3.06 1.11
N GLY A 102 37.53 3.75 0.59
CA GLY A 102 36.34 4.15 1.34
C GLY A 102 35.28 3.05 1.46
N THR A 103 34.04 3.47 1.68
CA THR A 103 32.85 2.59 1.72
C THR A 103 32.71 1.76 0.46
N GLU A 104 32.10 0.58 0.61
CA GLU A 104 31.78 -0.29 -0.51
C GLU A 104 30.72 0.38 -1.41
N HIS A 105 30.93 0.37 -2.72
CA HIS A 105 29.90 0.76 -3.67
C HIS A 105 29.47 -0.49 -4.44
N THR A 106 28.26 -0.96 -4.20
CA THR A 106 27.68 -2.08 -4.95
C THR A 106 27.43 -1.60 -6.38
N VAL A 107 27.79 -2.39 -7.40
CA VAL A 107 27.62 -1.94 -8.80
C VAL A 107 26.14 -1.70 -9.12
N HIS A 108 25.23 -2.39 -8.41
CA HIS A 108 23.79 -2.16 -8.48
C HIS A 108 23.33 -0.84 -7.85
N ASP A 109 24.11 -0.19 -6.98
CA ASP A 109 23.73 1.11 -6.38
C ASP A 109 23.79 2.27 -7.39
N TYR A 110 24.43 2.04 -8.54
CA TYR A 110 24.57 3.02 -9.62
C TYR A 110 23.50 2.90 -10.71
N THR A 111 22.51 2.00 -10.55
CA THR A 111 21.26 2.21 -11.28
C THR A 111 20.79 3.60 -10.94
N ARG A 112 20.79 4.49 -11.94
CA ARG A 112 20.26 5.84 -11.81
C ARG A 112 18.97 5.72 -10.99
N LEU A 113 18.99 6.23 -9.76
CA LEU A 113 17.87 7.00 -9.28
C LEU A 113 17.78 8.15 -10.29
N ILE A 114 17.14 7.89 -11.45
CA ILE A 114 16.35 8.94 -12.07
C ILE A 114 15.52 9.39 -10.86
N PRO A 115 15.68 10.62 -10.35
CA PRO A 115 14.71 11.12 -9.41
C PRO A 115 13.40 10.96 -10.16
N TYR A 116 12.63 9.94 -9.78
CA TYR A 116 11.28 9.80 -10.24
C TYR A 116 10.63 11.02 -9.64
N ILE A 117 10.65 12.12 -10.39
CA ILE A 117 9.71 13.20 -10.20
C ILE A 117 8.43 12.47 -10.58
N PRO A 118 7.58 12.05 -9.62
CA PRO A 118 6.31 11.53 -10.01
C PRO A 118 5.68 12.65 -10.81
N HIS A 119 5.53 12.43 -12.13
CA HIS A 119 4.62 13.25 -12.88
C HIS A 119 3.28 13.02 -12.18
N LYS A 120 2.89 13.98 -11.33
CA LYS A 120 1.51 14.13 -10.91
C LYS A 120 0.77 14.28 -12.22
N ILE A 121 0.24 13.18 -12.74
CA ILE A 121 -0.80 13.28 -13.75
C ILE A 121 -1.86 14.09 -13.02
N PRO A 122 -2.12 15.35 -13.42
CA PRO A 122 -3.19 16.08 -12.79
C PRO A 122 -4.43 15.19 -12.86
N VAL A 123 -5.17 15.12 -11.77
CA VAL A 123 -6.38 14.31 -11.59
C VAL A 123 -7.53 14.81 -12.52
N GLN A 124 -7.18 15.51 -13.60
CA GLN A 124 -8.01 16.13 -14.62
C GLN A 124 -8.72 15.17 -15.57
N SER A 125 -8.57 13.85 -15.41
CA SER A 125 -9.49 12.93 -16.09
C SER A 125 -10.74 12.81 -15.23
N ASP A 126 -11.85 13.38 -15.72
CA ASP A 126 -13.18 13.22 -15.13
C ASP A 126 -13.39 11.72 -14.75
N PRO A 127 -13.63 11.42 -13.45
CA PRO A 127 -13.80 10.05 -12.97
C PRO A 127 -15.01 9.34 -13.58
N PHE A 128 -15.95 10.08 -14.16
CA PHE A 128 -17.21 9.57 -14.71
C PHE A 128 -17.27 9.58 -16.25
N ALA A 129 -16.40 10.32 -16.94
CA ALA A 129 -16.40 10.57 -18.41
C ALA A 129 -16.40 9.35 -19.36
N HIS A 130 -16.32 8.11 -18.85
CA HIS A 130 -16.42 6.90 -19.67
C HIS A 130 -17.36 5.83 -19.08
N GLN A 131 -18.15 6.15 -18.05
CA GLN A 131 -19.12 5.19 -17.50
C GLN A 131 -20.37 5.04 -18.36
N ASP A 132 -20.70 5.99 -19.23
CA ASP A 132 -21.77 5.82 -20.23
C ASP A 132 -21.42 4.83 -21.35
N GLN A 133 -20.14 4.45 -21.45
CA GLN A 133 -19.66 3.31 -22.23
C GLN A 133 -19.08 2.21 -21.33
N ALA A 134 -19.44 2.17 -20.05
CA ALA A 134 -19.20 0.99 -19.24
C ALA A 134 -19.93 -0.15 -19.94
N VAL A 135 -19.16 -1.02 -20.60
CA VAL A 135 -19.64 -2.34 -20.98
C VAL A 135 -20.23 -2.90 -19.71
N HIS A 136 -21.56 -2.89 -19.60
CA HIS A 136 -22.24 -3.55 -18.49
C HIS A 136 -21.60 -4.93 -18.39
N PRO A 137 -21.09 -5.31 -17.21
CA PRO A 137 -20.41 -6.59 -17.08
C PRO A 137 -21.31 -7.64 -17.69
N THR A 138 -20.77 -8.36 -18.67
CA THR A 138 -21.54 -9.37 -19.37
C THR A 138 -22.01 -10.41 -18.36
N GLU A 139 -23.04 -11.20 -18.68
CA GLU A 139 -23.45 -12.30 -17.79
C GLU A 139 -22.25 -13.21 -17.43
N ALA A 140 -21.34 -13.43 -18.38
CA ALA A 140 -20.09 -14.17 -18.16
C ALA A 140 -19.14 -13.47 -17.18
N ASP A 141 -19.00 -12.13 -17.24
CA ASP A 141 -18.19 -11.38 -16.28
C ASP A 141 -18.79 -11.45 -14.88
N MET A 142 -20.12 -11.34 -14.77
CA MET A 142 -20.83 -11.45 -13.50
C MET A 142 -20.70 -12.85 -12.89
N GLU A 143 -20.79 -13.90 -13.70
CA GLU A 143 -20.59 -15.28 -13.24
C GLU A 143 -19.14 -15.52 -12.77
N ASP A 144 -18.14 -14.96 -13.47
CA ASP A 144 -16.75 -15.03 -13.01
C ASP A 144 -16.53 -14.28 -11.69
N LEU A 145 -17.09 -13.07 -11.54
CA LEU A 145 -17.03 -12.30 -10.30
C LEU A 145 -17.72 -13.03 -9.14
N LEU A 146 -18.85 -13.68 -9.37
CA LEU A 146 -19.53 -14.52 -8.38
C LEU A 146 -18.66 -15.71 -7.99
N ARG A 147 -18.08 -16.42 -8.96
CA ARG A 147 -17.17 -17.54 -8.70
C ARG A 147 -15.96 -17.12 -7.85
N ARG A 148 -15.40 -15.93 -8.11
CA ARG A 148 -14.33 -15.36 -7.28
C ARG A 148 -14.83 -15.05 -5.85
N SER A 149 -16.02 -14.44 -5.74
CA SER A 149 -16.65 -14.11 -4.46
C SER A 149 -16.93 -15.35 -3.59
N GLN A 150 -17.28 -16.48 -4.20
CA GLN A 150 -17.55 -17.74 -3.48
C GLN A 150 -16.37 -18.22 -2.62
N HIS A 151 -15.12 -17.97 -3.03
CA HIS A 151 -13.96 -18.29 -2.20
C HIS A 151 -13.95 -17.49 -0.90
N TYR A 152 -14.37 -16.23 -0.97
CA TYR A 152 -14.50 -15.34 0.18
C TYR A 152 -15.76 -15.64 0.99
N ASP A 153 -16.85 -16.09 0.38
CA ASP A 153 -18.03 -16.56 1.11
C ASP A 153 -17.67 -17.78 1.97
N ARG A 154 -16.88 -18.73 1.45
CA ARG A 154 -16.36 -19.86 2.25
C ARG A 154 -15.52 -19.39 3.44
N LEU A 155 -14.66 -18.40 3.23
CA LEU A 155 -13.91 -17.77 4.32
C LEU A 155 -14.88 -17.17 5.35
N LEU A 156 -15.89 -16.42 4.93
CA LEU A 156 -16.86 -15.80 5.82
C LEU A 156 -17.69 -16.83 6.60
N PHE A 157 -18.11 -17.94 5.98
CA PHE A 157 -18.78 -19.03 6.70
C PHE A 157 -17.88 -19.64 7.77
N TRP A 158 -16.61 -19.90 7.43
CA TRP A 158 -15.65 -20.44 8.39
C TRP A 158 -15.42 -19.48 9.56
N LEU A 159 -15.21 -18.20 9.28
CA LEU A 159 -15.04 -17.15 10.29
C LEU A 159 -16.28 -17.00 11.16
N SER A 160 -17.47 -17.17 10.57
CA SER A 160 -18.74 -17.09 11.29
C SER A 160 -18.89 -18.23 12.27
N ALA A 161 -18.54 -19.45 11.86
CA ALA A 161 -18.54 -20.63 12.72
C ALA A 161 -17.47 -20.55 13.83
N ALA A 162 -16.28 -20.03 13.50
CA ALA A 162 -15.20 -19.86 14.46
C ALA A 162 -15.47 -18.71 15.47
N GLY A 163 -16.18 -17.67 15.05
CA GLY A 163 -16.58 -16.52 15.88
C GLY A 163 -15.45 -15.54 16.19
N SER A 164 -14.27 -16.02 16.58
CA SER A 164 -13.09 -15.19 16.85
C SER A 164 -11.78 -16.00 16.73
N GLY A 165 -10.65 -15.31 16.64
CA GLY A 165 -9.35 -15.98 16.58
C GLY A 165 -8.15 -15.03 16.64
N SER A 166 -6.95 -15.59 16.50
CA SER A 166 -5.71 -14.82 16.39
C SER A 166 -5.45 -14.38 14.94
N TRP A 167 -4.61 -13.36 14.75
CA TRP A 167 -4.11 -12.98 13.42
C TRP A 167 -3.48 -14.16 12.66
N GLN A 168 -2.67 -14.98 13.35
CA GLN A 168 -2.07 -16.17 12.74
C GLN A 168 -3.14 -17.17 12.26
N THR A 169 -4.21 -17.36 13.03
CA THR A 169 -5.33 -18.21 12.63
C THR A 169 -6.00 -17.68 11.36
N PHE A 170 -6.16 -16.35 11.24
CA PHE A 170 -6.71 -15.72 10.04
C PHE A 170 -5.82 -15.95 8.82
N GLN A 171 -4.51 -15.75 8.95
CA GLN A 171 -3.55 -16.00 7.87
C GLN A 171 -3.59 -17.47 7.42
N ASN A 172 -3.59 -18.40 8.38
CA ASN A 172 -3.63 -19.83 8.09
C ASN A 172 -4.88 -20.23 7.30
N VAL A 173 -6.06 -19.67 7.63
CA VAL A 173 -7.29 -19.98 6.88
C VAL A 173 -7.29 -19.32 5.49
N CYS A 174 -6.76 -18.10 5.34
CA CYS A 174 -6.58 -17.47 4.03
C CYS A 174 -5.67 -18.33 3.13
N CYS A 175 -4.55 -18.82 3.68
CA CYS A 175 -3.64 -19.72 3.00
C CYS A 175 -4.33 -21.05 2.61
N ALA A 176 -5.03 -21.68 3.56
CA ALA A 176 -5.73 -22.96 3.35
C ALA A 176 -6.84 -22.86 2.29
N LEU A 177 -7.48 -21.70 2.14
CA LEU A 177 -8.49 -21.44 1.12
C LEU A 177 -7.91 -20.94 -0.21
N GLY A 178 -6.57 -20.82 -0.32
CA GLY A 178 -5.90 -20.37 -1.53
C GLY A 178 -6.16 -18.90 -1.87
N LEU A 179 -6.45 -18.07 -0.87
CA LEU A 179 -6.72 -16.63 -1.06
C LEU A 179 -5.45 -15.78 -1.16
N GLU A 180 -4.29 -16.38 -0.89
CA GLU A 180 -2.97 -15.73 -0.99
C GLU A 180 -2.50 -15.73 -2.45
N GLY A 181 -3.00 -14.76 -3.23
CA GLY A 181 -2.54 -14.50 -4.60
C GLY A 181 -1.52 -13.36 -4.70
N ARG A 182 -0.97 -13.09 -5.90
CA ARG A 182 0.04 -12.02 -6.13
C ARG A 182 -0.38 -10.61 -5.69
N GLN A 183 -1.68 -10.33 -5.50
CA GLN A 183 -2.20 -9.00 -5.16
C GLN A 183 -2.94 -8.95 -3.82
N ASP A 184 -3.34 -10.09 -3.26
CA ASP A 184 -4.16 -10.16 -2.05
C ASP A 184 -3.38 -10.81 -0.90
N VAL A 185 -2.84 -9.95 -0.05
CA VAL A 185 -2.29 -10.35 1.25
C VAL A 185 -3.43 -10.41 2.28
N PRO A 186 -3.36 -11.31 3.28
CA PRO A 186 -4.40 -11.44 4.30
C PRO A 186 -4.83 -10.10 4.94
N ALA A 187 -3.91 -9.14 5.07
CA ALA A 187 -4.23 -7.82 5.63
C ALA A 187 -5.25 -7.04 4.78
N HIS A 188 -5.19 -7.16 3.46
CA HIS A 188 -6.17 -6.54 2.55
C HIS A 188 -7.53 -7.22 2.66
N ILE A 189 -7.56 -8.55 2.74
CA ILE A 189 -8.79 -9.33 2.93
C ILE A 189 -9.47 -8.93 4.24
N LEU A 190 -8.70 -8.89 5.34
CA LEU A 190 -9.20 -8.47 6.64
C LEU A 190 -9.78 -7.05 6.59
N ARG A 191 -9.10 -6.09 5.95
CA ARG A 191 -9.62 -4.73 5.78
C ARG A 191 -10.97 -4.75 5.04
N ARG A 192 -11.09 -5.49 3.94
CA ARG A 192 -12.35 -5.57 3.17
C ARG A 192 -13.49 -6.13 4.01
N LEU A 193 -13.23 -7.18 4.80
CA LEU A 193 -14.23 -7.75 5.72
C LEU A 193 -14.65 -6.77 6.82
N ARG A 194 -13.71 -5.96 7.33
CA ARG A 194 -14.00 -4.88 8.30
C ARG A 194 -14.81 -3.75 7.68
N LEU A 195 -14.47 -3.32 6.47
CA LEU A 195 -15.22 -2.29 5.73
C LEU A 195 -16.66 -2.74 5.44
N LEU A 196 -16.86 -4.00 5.10
CA LEU A 196 -18.19 -4.60 4.88
C LEU A 196 -18.94 -4.90 6.19
N GLY A 197 -18.35 -4.62 7.35
CA GLY A 197 -18.99 -4.84 8.65
C GLY A 197 -19.14 -6.33 9.02
N HIS A 198 -18.35 -7.23 8.43
CA HIS A 198 -18.35 -8.66 8.76
C HIS A 198 -17.47 -9.01 9.97
N MET A 199 -16.49 -8.17 10.28
CA MET A 199 -15.48 -8.45 11.30
C MET A 199 -14.99 -7.18 11.98
N GLU A 200 -14.40 -7.36 13.16
CA GLU A 200 -13.57 -6.38 13.85
C GLU A 200 -12.25 -7.00 14.29
N THR A 201 -11.31 -6.13 14.67
CA THR A 201 -10.04 -6.52 15.28
C THR A 201 -9.86 -5.85 16.63
N SER A 202 -9.06 -6.47 17.49
CA SER A 202 -8.54 -5.79 18.69
C SER A 202 -7.73 -4.54 18.29
N SER A 203 -7.53 -3.62 19.23
CA SER A 203 -6.75 -2.38 19.02
C SER A 203 -5.32 -2.69 18.55
N ASP A 204 -4.68 -3.68 19.18
CA ASP A 204 -3.36 -4.19 18.81
C ASP A 204 -3.33 -5.05 17.53
N ARG A 205 -4.51 -5.32 16.95
CA ARG A 205 -4.75 -6.17 15.77
C ARG A 205 -4.26 -7.61 15.90
N SER A 206 -3.96 -8.07 17.12
CA SER A 206 -3.50 -9.45 17.36
C SER A 206 -4.65 -10.46 17.26
N ARG A 207 -5.89 -10.00 17.41
CA ARG A 207 -7.11 -10.83 17.39
C ARG A 207 -8.15 -10.25 16.47
N TRP A 208 -9.00 -11.14 15.97
CA TRP A 208 -10.18 -10.80 15.18
C TRP A 208 -11.43 -11.42 15.80
N SER A 209 -12.58 -10.81 15.54
CA SER A 209 -13.90 -11.33 15.88
C SER A 209 -14.84 -11.10 14.71
N ALA A 210 -15.63 -12.12 14.35
CA ALA A 210 -16.78 -11.93 13.49
C ALA A 210 -17.83 -11.10 14.23
N THR A 211 -18.48 -10.17 13.53
CA THR A 211 -19.58 -9.38 14.08
C THR A 211 -20.88 -10.18 14.03
N PRO A 212 -21.83 -10.01 14.97
CA PRO A 212 -23.12 -10.71 14.90
C PRO A 212 -23.85 -10.41 13.58
N PRO A 213 -24.78 -11.26 13.14
CA PRO A 213 -25.56 -10.97 11.92
C PRO A 213 -26.34 -9.66 12.11
N VAL A 214 -26.15 -8.73 11.17
CA VAL A 214 -26.78 -7.42 11.17
C VAL A 214 -27.43 -7.17 9.82
N LEU A 215 -28.69 -6.74 9.85
CA LEU A 215 -29.39 -6.25 8.68
C LEU A 215 -29.25 -4.73 8.60
N VAL A 216 -28.76 -4.26 7.46
CA VAL A 216 -28.58 -2.84 7.15
C VAL A 216 -29.59 -2.45 6.08
N GLN A 217 -30.26 -1.32 6.28
CA GLN A 217 -31.18 -0.75 5.31
C GLN A 217 -30.40 0.02 4.25
N SER A 218 -30.72 -0.22 2.98
CA SER A 218 -30.21 0.54 1.84
C SER A 218 -30.82 1.94 1.79
N GLU A 219 -30.22 2.85 1.04
CA GLU A 219 -30.70 4.23 0.87
C GLU A 219 -32.06 4.31 0.13
N ASP A 220 -32.44 3.30 -0.64
CA ASP A 220 -33.77 3.25 -1.30
C ASP A 220 -34.93 2.94 -0.32
N GLU A 221 -34.60 2.70 0.96
CA GLU A 221 -35.47 2.30 2.07
C GLU A 221 -36.26 1.00 1.87
N ARG A 222 -36.13 0.37 0.70
CA ARG A 222 -36.93 -0.79 0.26
C ARG A 222 -36.11 -2.07 0.25
N SER A 223 -34.79 -1.95 0.12
CA SER A 223 -33.88 -3.07 0.14
C SER A 223 -33.02 -3.07 1.40
N TYR A 224 -32.58 -4.27 1.76
CA TYR A 224 -31.77 -4.51 2.94
C TYR A 224 -30.63 -5.45 2.56
N PHE A 225 -29.49 -5.34 3.23
CA PHE A 225 -28.39 -6.27 3.02
C PHE A 225 -27.80 -6.79 4.33
N LEU A 226 -27.25 -8.00 4.26
CA LEU A 226 -26.73 -8.73 5.42
C LEU A 226 -25.23 -8.48 5.61
N CYS A 227 -24.92 -7.87 6.75
CA CYS A 227 -23.57 -7.73 7.31
C CYS A 227 -23.34 -8.72 8.46
N GLY A 228 -22.09 -8.82 8.89
CA GLY A 228 -21.72 -9.70 10.00
C GLY A 228 -21.63 -11.17 9.62
N GLN A 229 -21.79 -12.01 10.64
CA GLN A 229 -21.81 -13.46 10.54
C GLN A 229 -22.86 -13.93 9.54
N ARG A 230 -22.51 -15.00 8.82
CA ARG A 230 -23.41 -15.71 7.93
C ARG A 230 -23.38 -17.19 8.25
N ASP A 231 -24.56 -17.77 8.30
CA ASP A 231 -24.75 -19.21 8.36
C ASP A 231 -25.88 -19.64 7.42
N HIS A 232 -25.94 -20.94 7.15
CA HIS A 232 -26.96 -21.48 6.26
C HIS A 232 -28.38 -21.33 6.81
N ALA A 233 -28.57 -21.33 8.13
CA ALA A 233 -29.90 -21.24 8.73
C ALA A 233 -30.51 -19.85 8.51
N ILE A 234 -29.72 -18.77 8.69
CA ILE A 234 -30.11 -17.39 8.43
C ILE A 234 -30.45 -17.20 6.96
N LEU A 235 -29.59 -17.67 6.05
CA LEU A 235 -29.83 -17.52 4.61
C LEU A 235 -31.07 -18.30 4.15
N GLN A 236 -31.28 -19.51 4.68
CA GLN A 236 -32.49 -20.28 4.40
C GLN A 236 -33.74 -19.62 4.97
N ALA A 237 -33.67 -19.02 6.17
CA ALA A 237 -34.79 -18.28 6.74
C ALA A 237 -35.23 -17.11 5.84
N PHE A 238 -34.27 -16.36 5.27
CA PHE A 238 -34.58 -15.31 4.31
C PHE A 238 -35.17 -15.87 3.01
N ARG A 239 -34.58 -16.94 2.43
CA ARG A 239 -35.10 -17.60 1.22
C ARG A 239 -36.54 -18.09 1.39
N ASN A 240 -36.88 -18.62 2.57
CA ASN A 240 -38.22 -19.09 2.88
C ASN A 240 -39.24 -17.94 2.99
N ARG A 241 -38.78 -16.74 3.36
CA ARG A 241 -39.66 -15.57 3.52
C ARG A 241 -39.80 -14.76 2.24
N GLY A 242 -38.83 -14.85 1.32
CA GLY A 242 -38.77 -13.94 0.20
C GLY A 242 -37.60 -14.09 -0.76
N HIS A 243 -37.48 -13.12 -1.67
CA HIS A 243 -36.39 -13.06 -2.64
C HIS A 243 -35.11 -12.52 -2.00
N ILE A 244 -34.04 -13.30 -2.09
CA ILE A 244 -32.68 -12.84 -1.83
C ILE A 244 -31.86 -12.88 -3.12
N GLU A 245 -30.98 -11.91 -3.27
CA GLU A 245 -30.04 -11.82 -4.39
C GLU A 245 -28.62 -11.86 -3.84
N GLU A 246 -27.77 -12.65 -4.49
CA GLU A 246 -26.34 -12.69 -4.21
C GLU A 246 -25.66 -11.84 -5.28
N GLU A 247 -25.13 -10.70 -4.87
CA GLU A 247 -24.41 -9.80 -5.78
C GLU A 247 -22.91 -9.87 -5.51
N PRO A 248 -22.08 -10.09 -6.54
CA PRO A 248 -20.64 -10.08 -6.34
C PRO A 248 -20.15 -8.67 -5.97
N GLN A 249 -19.03 -8.62 -5.25
CA GLN A 249 -18.30 -7.37 -5.03
C GLN A 249 -17.64 -6.93 -6.36
N PRO A 250 -17.39 -5.63 -6.61
CA PRO A 250 -16.93 -5.17 -7.92
C PRO A 250 -15.66 -5.84 -8.46
N SER A 251 -14.75 -6.28 -7.59
CA SER A 251 -13.53 -7.01 -7.97
C SER A 251 -13.62 -8.53 -7.76
N GLY A 252 -14.72 -9.02 -7.18
CA GLY A 252 -14.87 -10.40 -6.71
C GLY A 252 -13.94 -10.76 -5.53
N ALA A 253 -13.27 -9.77 -4.92
CA ALA A 253 -12.23 -9.98 -3.91
C ALA A 253 -12.75 -9.96 -2.46
N ALA A 254 -14.05 -10.21 -2.25
CA ALA A 254 -14.71 -10.23 -0.95
C ALA A 254 -16.04 -11.01 -1.03
N PRO A 255 -16.66 -11.37 0.11
CA PRO A 255 -17.92 -12.10 0.12
C PRO A 255 -19.01 -11.36 -0.66
N ALA A 256 -19.89 -12.11 -1.34
CA ALA A 256 -20.99 -11.51 -2.09
C ALA A 256 -21.89 -10.68 -1.16
N ARG A 257 -22.47 -9.59 -1.64
CA ARG A 257 -23.54 -8.86 -0.94
C ARG A 257 -24.81 -9.71 -1.01
N ILE A 258 -25.40 -10.00 0.15
CA ILE A 258 -26.72 -10.65 0.21
C ILE A 258 -27.76 -9.55 0.31
N LEU A 259 -28.47 -9.29 -0.78
CA LEU A 259 -29.53 -8.30 -0.88
C LEU A 259 -30.90 -8.96 -0.66
N ILE A 260 -31.79 -8.26 0.04
CA ILE A 260 -33.08 -8.77 0.51
C ILE A 260 -34.16 -7.76 0.12
N HIS A 261 -35.17 -8.22 -0.64
CA HIS A 261 -36.21 -7.37 -1.24
C HIS A 261 -37.61 -7.57 -0.64
N ALA A 262 -37.77 -8.44 0.34
CA ALA A 262 -39.03 -9.14 0.56
C ALA A 262 -39.90 -8.65 1.74
N PHE A 263 -39.83 -7.38 2.09
CA PHE A 263 -40.57 -6.86 3.24
C PHE A 263 -41.39 -5.64 2.87
N ASP A 264 -42.71 -5.75 3.06
CA ASP A 264 -43.69 -4.71 2.73
C ASP A 264 -43.51 -3.44 3.57
N ASN A 265 -42.91 -3.57 4.76
CA ASN A 265 -42.66 -2.47 5.68
C ASN A 265 -41.56 -2.81 6.71
N ILE A 266 -41.06 -1.76 7.37
CA ILE A 266 -40.00 -1.82 8.38
C ILE A 266 -40.35 -2.67 9.61
N ASP A 267 -41.62 -2.73 10.01
CA ASP A 267 -42.06 -3.51 11.16
C ASP A 267 -41.94 -5.01 10.89
N SER A 268 -42.25 -5.44 9.67
CA SER A 268 -42.21 -6.84 9.26
C SER A 268 -40.78 -7.36 9.24
N ILE A 269 -39.84 -6.57 8.71
CA ILE A 269 -38.42 -6.94 8.70
C ILE A 269 -37.82 -6.90 10.10
N THR A 270 -38.21 -5.93 10.94
CA THR A 270 -37.71 -5.84 12.32
C THR A 270 -38.16 -7.04 13.15
N LYS A 271 -39.42 -7.46 13.01
CA LYS A 271 -39.95 -8.68 13.66
C LYS A 271 -39.24 -9.93 13.17
N PHE A 272 -39.01 -10.06 11.86
CA PHE A 272 -38.26 -11.18 11.31
C PHE A 272 -36.83 -11.23 11.87
N ALA A 273 -36.13 -10.08 11.88
CA ALA A 273 -34.78 -9.99 12.41
C ALA A 273 -34.72 -10.41 13.89
N GLN A 274 -35.67 -9.97 14.71
CA GLN A 274 -35.79 -10.38 16.12
C GLN A 274 -35.99 -11.90 16.29
N GLN A 275 -36.87 -12.51 15.49
CA GLN A 275 -37.14 -13.96 15.54
C GLN A 275 -35.90 -14.81 15.22
N HIS A 276 -35.01 -14.28 14.37
CA HIS A 276 -33.79 -14.96 13.93
C HIS A 276 -32.51 -14.45 14.61
N THR A 277 -32.62 -13.66 15.68
CA THR A 277 -31.48 -13.09 16.42
C THR A 277 -30.55 -12.22 15.55
N ILE A 278 -31.10 -11.61 14.51
CA ILE A 278 -30.43 -10.67 13.62
C ILE A 278 -30.67 -9.26 14.15
N LYS A 279 -29.62 -8.45 14.28
CA LYS A 279 -29.78 -7.04 14.68
C LYS A 279 -30.23 -6.21 13.49
N PHE A 280 -31.20 -5.33 13.68
CA PHE A 280 -31.57 -4.34 12.68
C PHE A 280 -30.86 -3.02 12.94
N ALA A 281 -30.03 -2.56 11.99
CA ALA A 281 -29.24 -1.33 12.14
C ALA A 281 -29.90 -0.10 11.49
N GLY A 282 -30.95 -0.27 10.69
CA GLY A 282 -31.51 0.80 9.84
C GLY A 282 -30.46 1.30 8.83
N ASN A 283 -30.52 2.58 8.48
CA ASN A 283 -29.47 3.23 7.68
C ASN A 283 -28.20 3.39 8.54
N ALA A 284 -27.35 2.36 8.52
CA ALA A 284 -26.13 2.32 9.33
C ALA A 284 -25.11 3.37 8.87
N ALA A 285 -25.01 3.64 7.57
CA ALA A 285 -24.07 4.62 7.01
C ALA A 285 -24.33 6.01 7.57
N LEU A 286 -25.56 6.51 7.44
CA LEU A 286 -25.93 7.85 7.92
C LEU A 286 -25.80 7.97 9.43
N ARG A 287 -26.27 6.97 10.18
CA ARG A 287 -26.16 6.96 11.65
C ARG A 287 -24.71 6.97 12.12
N LEU A 288 -23.83 6.23 11.44
CA LEU A 288 -22.39 6.25 11.72
C LEU A 288 -21.81 7.61 11.39
N ALA A 289 -22.08 8.16 10.20
CA ALA A 289 -21.59 9.47 9.78
C ALA A 289 -21.93 10.57 10.80
N GLN A 290 -23.13 10.54 11.36
CA GLN A 290 -23.60 11.51 12.37
C GLN A 290 -22.81 11.44 13.69
N ILE A 291 -22.29 10.27 14.07
CA ILE A 291 -21.52 10.11 15.32
C ILE A 291 -20.00 10.08 15.13
N LEU A 292 -19.53 10.07 13.87
CA LEU A 292 -18.10 10.09 13.62
C LEU A 292 -17.48 11.40 14.12
N PRO A 293 -16.32 11.34 14.79
CA PRO A 293 -15.61 12.55 15.19
C PRO A 293 -15.10 13.33 13.96
N PRO A 294 -14.94 14.65 14.06
CA PRO A 294 -14.07 15.41 13.15
C PRO A 294 -12.66 14.82 13.09
N LEU A 295 -11.93 15.07 11.99
CA LEU A 295 -10.62 14.46 11.74
C LEU A 295 -9.61 14.71 12.86
N ASP A 296 -9.59 15.93 13.41
CA ASP A 296 -8.68 16.27 14.50
C ASP A 296 -9.03 15.48 15.77
N GLU A 297 -10.31 15.35 16.12
CA GLU A 297 -10.73 14.51 17.24
C GLU A 297 -10.39 13.03 17.00
N TRP A 298 -10.62 12.51 15.79
CA TRP A 298 -10.23 11.16 15.41
C TRP A 298 -8.72 10.92 15.56
N LYS A 299 -7.89 11.89 15.16
CA LYS A 299 -6.43 11.83 15.33
C LYS A 299 -6.06 11.55 16.80
N HIS A 300 -6.75 12.17 17.76
CA HIS A 300 -6.53 11.98 19.20
C HIS A 300 -7.00 10.62 19.72
N THR A 301 -7.81 9.88 18.96
CA THR A 301 -8.23 8.51 19.30
C THR A 301 -7.23 7.44 18.86
N LEU A 302 -6.21 7.80 18.09
CA LEU A 302 -5.19 6.86 17.63
C LEU A 302 -4.27 6.42 18.77
N ASP A 303 -3.79 5.19 18.69
CA ASP A 303 -2.89 4.63 19.69
C ASP A 303 -1.56 5.41 19.69
N VAL A 304 -1.17 5.93 20.86
CA VAL A 304 0.13 6.56 21.05
C VAL A 304 1.17 5.48 21.35
N LEU A 305 2.34 5.54 20.71
CA LEU A 305 3.47 4.66 21.01
C LEU A 305 4.36 5.30 22.09
N PRO A 306 4.26 4.90 23.37
CA PRO A 306 5.02 5.51 24.44
C PRO A 306 6.51 5.19 24.32
N HIS A 307 7.37 6.14 24.70
CA HIS A 307 8.83 5.97 24.81
C HIS A 307 9.52 5.56 23.50
N PHE A 308 8.91 5.81 22.34
CA PHE A 308 9.55 5.55 21.05
C PHE A 308 10.71 6.53 20.80
N SER A 309 11.90 6.00 20.55
CA SER A 309 13.09 6.80 20.22
C SER A 309 13.41 6.69 18.72
N PRO A 310 13.06 7.69 17.88
CA PRO A 310 13.27 7.62 16.43
C PRO A 310 14.75 7.51 16.04
N TYR A 311 15.67 7.96 16.91
CA TYR A 311 17.12 7.96 16.69
C TYR A 311 17.77 6.56 16.74
N GLN A 312 17.04 5.54 17.19
CA GLN A 312 17.49 4.14 17.19
C GLN A 312 17.22 3.43 15.86
N TYR A 313 16.62 4.13 14.90
CA TYR A 313 16.16 3.58 13.63
C TYR A 313 16.72 4.37 12.47
N GLN A 314 16.61 3.81 11.26
CA GLN A 314 16.75 4.54 10.01
C GLN A 314 15.35 5.02 9.56
N PRO A 315 15.02 6.32 9.70
CA PRO A 315 13.74 6.82 9.27
C PRO A 315 13.66 6.95 7.76
N LYS A 316 12.48 6.63 7.22
CA LYS A 316 12.04 7.03 5.88
C LYS A 316 10.77 7.83 6.01
N ARG A 317 10.66 8.97 5.33
CA ARG A 317 9.47 9.84 5.34
C ARG A 317 8.66 9.61 4.08
N PHE A 318 7.33 9.64 4.20
CA PHE A 318 6.44 9.57 3.06
C PHE A 318 6.53 10.86 2.23
N SER A 319 6.82 10.73 0.94
CA SER A 319 6.94 11.86 0.00
C SER A 319 5.60 12.26 -0.63
N GLY A 320 4.56 11.43 -0.47
CA GLY A 320 3.32 11.49 -1.24
C GLY A 320 3.14 10.31 -2.20
N THR A 321 4.23 9.72 -2.68
CA THR A 321 4.18 8.55 -3.58
C THR A 321 4.88 7.31 -3.02
N GLY A 322 5.78 7.50 -2.05
CA GLY A 322 6.49 6.41 -1.41
C GLY A 322 7.33 6.90 -0.23
N PHE A 323 8.01 5.98 0.44
CA PHE A 323 8.90 6.30 1.54
C PHE A 323 10.32 6.53 1.02
N VAL A 324 10.88 7.71 1.32
CA VAL A 324 12.24 8.11 0.96
C VAL A 324 13.09 8.24 2.21
N GLU A 325 14.39 7.92 2.13
CA GLU A 325 15.31 8.13 3.25
C GLU A 325 15.29 9.59 3.68
N ALA A 326 15.20 9.81 5.00
CA ALA A 326 15.14 11.14 5.59
C ALA A 326 15.82 11.14 6.94
N ASN A 327 16.12 12.32 7.46
CA ASN A 327 16.38 12.49 8.89
C ASN A 327 15.03 12.70 9.60
N PHE A 328 14.93 12.25 10.85
CA PHE A 328 13.78 12.60 11.67
C PHE A 328 13.82 14.08 12.02
N ASP A 329 12.72 14.78 11.76
CA ASP A 329 12.52 16.19 12.08
C ASP A 329 11.42 16.32 13.14
N GLN A 330 11.82 16.63 14.37
CA GLN A 330 10.91 16.77 15.51
C GLN A 330 10.00 18.01 15.42
N HIS A 331 10.28 18.94 14.51
CA HIS A 331 9.52 20.18 14.34
C HIS A 331 8.48 20.10 13.22
N ALA A 332 8.41 18.97 12.50
CA ALA A 332 7.49 18.81 11.39
C ALA A 332 6.71 17.49 11.48
N SER A 333 5.39 17.60 11.54
CA SER A 333 4.51 16.42 11.46
C SER A 333 4.74 15.67 10.16
N GLY A 334 4.60 14.34 10.19
CA GLY A 334 4.80 13.55 9.00
C GLY A 334 4.58 12.07 9.18
N PHE A 335 4.39 11.39 8.06
CA PHE A 335 4.24 9.94 8.01
C PHE A 335 5.59 9.26 7.78
N TYR A 336 6.00 8.38 8.70
CA TYR A 336 7.32 7.77 8.74
C TYR A 336 7.26 6.23 8.78
N GLN A 337 8.25 5.62 8.18
CA GLN A 337 8.65 4.23 8.42
C GLN A 337 9.99 4.20 9.17
N PHE A 338 10.09 3.36 10.18
CA PHE A 338 11.30 3.17 10.96
C PHE A 338 11.84 1.76 10.76
N TRP A 339 13.09 1.69 10.32
CA TRP A 339 13.79 0.45 10.01
C TRP A 339 14.90 0.23 11.03
N THR A 340 15.07 -1.00 11.51
CA THR A 340 16.15 -1.35 12.44
C THR A 340 17.50 -1.00 11.80
N LEU A 341 18.40 -0.38 12.56
CA LEU A 341 19.74 -0.04 12.06
C LEU A 341 20.48 -1.31 11.62
N LYS A 342 21.13 -1.27 10.45
CA LYS A 342 21.83 -2.42 9.82
C LYS A 342 22.83 -3.15 10.74
N GLN A 343 23.32 -2.50 11.81
CA GLN A 343 24.21 -3.10 12.81
C GLN A 343 23.52 -4.13 13.71
N HIS A 344 22.18 -4.12 13.78
CA HIS A 344 21.35 -5.02 14.58
C HIS A 344 20.34 -5.83 13.75
N ALA A 345 20.40 -5.72 12.42
CA ALA A 345 19.41 -6.32 11.54
C ALA A 345 19.58 -7.85 11.43
N SER A 346 18.57 -8.60 11.86
CA SER A 346 18.19 -9.80 11.13
C SER A 346 17.55 -9.36 9.81
N ALA A 347 17.68 -10.15 8.74
CA ALA A 347 17.33 -9.80 7.36
C ALA A 347 15.80 -9.63 7.11
N SER A 348 15.14 -8.77 7.87
CA SER A 348 13.75 -8.36 7.64
C SER A 348 13.70 -7.25 6.60
N ASP A 349 13.08 -7.54 5.46
CA ASP A 349 12.76 -6.57 4.41
C ASP A 349 11.57 -5.66 4.75
N ASN A 350 11.10 -5.66 6.01
CA ASN A 350 9.95 -4.86 6.44
C ASN A 350 10.34 -3.81 7.47
N ALA A 351 9.70 -2.64 7.38
CA ALA A 351 9.75 -1.61 8.41
C ALA A 351 9.22 -2.16 9.74
N GLU A 352 9.91 -1.86 10.83
CA GLU A 352 9.50 -2.30 12.16
C GLU A 352 8.28 -1.49 12.65
N TYR A 353 8.28 -0.19 12.33
CA TYR A 353 7.16 0.71 12.63
C TYR A 353 6.77 1.53 11.41
N THR A 354 5.46 1.80 11.31
CA THR A 354 4.87 2.75 10.35
C THR A 354 3.96 3.66 11.18
N LEU A 355 4.37 4.92 11.37
CA LEU A 355 3.83 5.83 12.37
C LEU A 355 3.63 7.22 11.76
N PHE A 356 2.66 7.96 12.29
CA PHE A 356 2.55 9.39 12.04
C PHE A 356 3.12 10.14 13.25
N TYR A 357 4.05 11.05 13.02
CA TYR A 357 4.54 11.94 14.06
C TYR A 357 3.70 13.21 14.07
N ASP A 358 3.12 13.53 15.22
CA ASP A 358 2.41 14.79 15.44
C ASP A 358 3.34 15.77 16.17
N ALA A 359 3.88 16.75 15.45
CA ALA A 359 4.82 17.73 15.99
C ALA A 359 4.17 18.74 16.94
N GLU A 360 2.85 18.96 16.84
CA GLU A 360 2.13 19.86 17.75
C GLU A 360 2.13 19.29 19.17
N HIS A 361 1.97 17.98 19.28
CA HIS A 361 1.83 17.29 20.55
C HIS A 361 3.07 16.46 20.93
N GLU A 362 4.05 16.31 20.03
CA GLU A 362 5.30 15.56 20.22
C GLU A 362 5.10 14.05 20.48
N PHE A 363 4.13 13.43 19.80
CA PHE A 363 3.87 11.98 19.93
C PHE A 363 3.91 11.24 18.59
N PHE A 364 4.17 9.94 18.67
CA PHE A 364 3.99 9.02 17.54
C PHE A 364 2.64 8.31 17.64
N LEU A 365 1.84 8.46 16.59
CA LEU A 365 0.52 7.87 16.44
C LEU A 365 0.60 6.61 15.56
N ARG A 366 -0.09 5.56 15.99
CA ARG A 366 -0.28 4.32 15.25
C ARG A 366 -1.70 4.25 14.72
N GLY A 367 -1.86 3.84 13.47
CA GLY A 367 -3.15 3.82 12.79
C GLY A 367 -3.17 2.88 11.60
N ASP A 368 -4.27 2.88 10.84
CA ASP A 368 -4.29 2.23 9.54
C ASP A 368 -3.50 3.05 8.52
N TRP A 369 -2.86 2.38 7.57
CA TRP A 369 -1.93 3.02 6.63
C TRP A 369 -2.57 4.18 5.86
N TYR A 370 -3.83 4.01 5.42
CA TYR A 370 -4.56 5.04 4.70
C TYR A 370 -4.89 6.22 5.60
N GLY A 371 -5.32 5.98 6.84
CA GLY A 371 -5.52 7.02 7.83
C GLY A 371 -4.27 7.85 8.14
N LEU A 372 -3.12 7.19 8.37
CA LEU A 372 -1.86 7.89 8.63
C LEU A 372 -1.37 8.69 7.41
N ARG A 373 -1.55 8.16 6.20
CA ARG A 373 -1.27 8.87 4.96
C ARG A 373 -2.18 10.09 4.78
N PHE A 374 -3.48 9.94 5.10
CA PHE A 374 -4.44 11.03 5.03
C PHE A 374 -4.05 12.19 5.96
N LEU A 375 -3.62 11.88 7.19
CA LEU A 375 -3.08 12.88 8.12
C LEU A 375 -1.85 13.60 7.56
N ASP A 376 -0.93 12.88 6.90
CA ASP A 376 0.25 13.48 6.28
C ASP A 376 -0.07 14.39 5.08
N HIS A 377 -1.11 14.09 4.30
CA HIS A 377 -1.58 15.04 3.30
C HIS A 377 -2.14 16.32 3.95
N ARG A 378 -2.93 16.19 5.02
CA ARG A 378 -3.50 17.33 5.75
C ARG A 378 -2.43 18.18 6.44
N ALA A 379 -1.45 17.55 7.09
CA ALA A 379 -0.32 18.24 7.72
C ALA A 379 0.54 19.03 6.71
N ARG A 380 0.52 18.65 5.43
CA ARG A 380 1.15 19.38 4.32
C ARG A 380 0.28 20.50 3.74
N GLY A 381 -0.88 20.78 4.35
CA GLY A 381 -1.82 21.78 3.89
C GLY A 381 -2.52 21.40 2.59
N LEU A 382 -2.55 20.11 2.23
CA LEU A 382 -3.26 19.64 1.05
C LEU A 382 -4.75 19.41 1.39
N SER A 383 -5.60 19.63 0.41
CA SER A 383 -7.03 19.33 0.50
C SER A 383 -7.39 18.09 -0.28
N CYS A 384 -8.36 17.32 0.22
CA CYS A 384 -8.85 16.12 -0.42
C CYS A 384 -9.89 16.52 -1.49
N PRO A 385 -9.57 16.41 -2.79
CA PRO A 385 -10.56 16.66 -3.82
C PRO A 385 -11.51 15.47 -3.88
N ILE A 386 -12.80 15.75 -4.01
CA ILE A 386 -13.84 14.76 -4.28
C ILE A 386 -14.70 15.22 -5.45
N THR A 387 -15.17 14.25 -6.25
CA THR A 387 -16.16 14.48 -7.30
C THR A 387 -17.42 13.72 -6.94
N TYR A 388 -18.57 14.40 -6.96
CA TYR A 388 -19.85 13.80 -6.56
C TYR A 388 -20.95 14.07 -7.57
N GLU A 389 -21.52 12.99 -8.10
CA GLU A 389 -22.63 13.00 -9.05
C GLU A 389 -23.94 12.71 -8.30
N ALA A 390 -24.74 13.75 -8.09
CA ALA A 390 -25.95 13.64 -7.27
C ALA A 390 -27.05 12.79 -7.92
N ALA A 391 -27.12 12.74 -9.25
CA ALA A 391 -28.15 12.00 -9.99
C ALA A 391 -28.00 10.48 -9.82
N SER A 392 -26.76 9.98 -9.82
CA SER A 392 -26.45 8.56 -9.67
C SER A 392 -26.07 8.17 -8.24
N GLY A 393 -25.84 9.15 -7.35
CA GLY A 393 -25.34 8.92 -6.01
C GLY A 393 -23.92 8.36 -5.98
N LYS A 394 -23.08 8.73 -6.96
CA LYS A 394 -21.69 8.27 -7.05
C LYS A 394 -20.73 9.29 -6.46
N LEU A 395 -19.83 8.82 -5.60
CA LEU A 395 -18.72 9.60 -5.04
C LEU A 395 -17.40 9.04 -5.53
N ALA A 396 -16.59 9.85 -6.19
CA ALA A 396 -15.23 9.50 -6.59
C ALA A 396 -14.20 10.17 -5.67
N ILE A 397 -13.27 9.37 -5.17
CA ILE A 397 -12.16 9.80 -4.31
C ILE A 397 -10.84 9.33 -4.95
N PRO A 398 -9.80 10.18 -5.09
CA PRO A 398 -8.53 9.72 -5.63
C PRO A 398 -7.93 8.61 -4.77
N ILE A 399 -7.29 7.61 -5.37
CA ILE A 399 -6.68 6.48 -4.66
C ILE A 399 -5.66 6.96 -3.62
N ASP A 400 -4.92 8.03 -3.92
CA ASP A 400 -3.95 8.64 -3.00
C ASP A 400 -4.59 9.33 -1.80
N TRP A 401 -5.87 9.68 -1.92
CA TRP A 401 -6.68 10.29 -0.88
C TRP A 401 -7.65 9.33 -0.20
N ARG A 402 -7.52 8.01 -0.42
CA ARG A 402 -8.35 7.01 0.27
C ARG A 402 -8.45 7.31 1.77
N TRP A 403 -9.69 7.39 2.26
CA TRP A 403 -9.99 7.88 3.61
C TRP A 403 -9.52 6.91 4.70
N PRO A 404 -9.39 7.41 5.95
CA PRO A 404 -9.19 6.53 7.09
C PRO A 404 -10.32 5.50 7.17
N GLU A 405 -10.00 4.29 7.62
CA GLU A 405 -10.92 3.14 7.53
C GLU A 405 -12.31 3.42 8.12
N LEU A 406 -12.35 4.16 9.23
CA LEU A 406 -13.57 4.49 9.95
C LEU A 406 -14.56 5.28 9.08
N TYR A 407 -14.05 6.24 8.30
CA TYR A 407 -14.86 7.05 7.39
C TYR A 407 -15.14 6.31 6.07
N GLU A 408 -14.18 5.55 5.55
CA GLU A 408 -14.39 4.73 4.35
C GLU A 408 -15.49 3.69 4.58
N ARG A 409 -15.55 3.10 5.78
CA ARG A 409 -16.57 2.13 6.16
C ARG A 409 -17.98 2.70 6.03
N VAL A 410 -18.17 3.99 6.32
CA VAL A 410 -19.47 4.65 6.13
C VAL A 410 -19.89 4.62 4.65
N LEU A 411 -18.97 4.91 3.73
CA LEU A 411 -19.24 4.85 2.30
C LEU A 411 -19.56 3.42 1.83
N VAL A 412 -18.81 2.43 2.31
CA VAL A 412 -19.03 1.02 1.98
C VAL A 412 -20.38 0.54 2.54
N LEU A 413 -20.75 0.93 3.75
CA LEU A 413 -22.02 0.56 4.36
C LEU A 413 -23.23 1.33 3.79
N ALA A 414 -23.04 2.33 2.92
CA ALA A 414 -24.16 2.96 2.23
C ALA A 414 -24.76 2.03 1.15
N SER A 415 -23.92 1.21 0.52
CA SER A 415 -24.33 0.24 -0.50
C SER A 415 -24.10 -1.22 -0.10
N GLY A 416 -23.31 -1.52 0.93
CA GLY A 416 -22.80 -2.87 1.18
C GLY A 416 -21.82 -3.37 0.10
N LYS A 417 -21.26 -2.45 -0.71
CA LYS A 417 -20.28 -2.75 -1.76
C LYS A 417 -18.96 -2.02 -1.51
N LEU A 418 -17.87 -2.71 -1.81
CA LEU A 418 -16.54 -2.11 -1.89
C LEU A 418 -16.46 -1.13 -3.07
N PRO A 419 -15.54 -0.15 -3.06
CA PRO A 419 -15.41 0.80 -4.15
C PRO A 419 -14.98 0.14 -5.46
N ILE A 420 -15.47 0.68 -6.57
CA ILE A 420 -15.01 0.36 -7.91
C ILE A 420 -13.69 1.10 -8.14
N HIS A 421 -12.65 0.36 -8.52
CA HIS A 421 -11.38 0.96 -8.92
C HIS A 421 -11.47 1.37 -10.40
N HIS A 422 -11.37 2.67 -10.68
CA HIS A 422 -11.34 3.19 -12.04
C HIS A 422 -10.18 4.18 -12.22
N LYS A 423 -9.16 3.79 -13.01
CA LYS A 423 -7.93 4.57 -13.18
C LYS A 423 -7.28 4.91 -11.82
N GLN A 424 -7.24 6.20 -11.45
CA GLN A 424 -6.69 6.71 -10.19
C GLN A 424 -7.78 7.03 -9.16
N TRP A 425 -9.00 6.53 -9.34
CA TRP A 425 -10.17 6.83 -8.52
C TRP A 425 -10.75 5.58 -7.86
N LEU A 426 -11.30 5.80 -6.67
CA LEU A 426 -12.19 4.90 -5.96
C LEU A 426 -13.60 5.48 -6.07
N ILE A 427 -14.50 4.72 -6.71
CA ILE A 427 -15.89 5.14 -6.91
C ILE A 427 -16.78 4.37 -5.96
N TYR A 428 -17.49 5.08 -5.11
CA TYR A 428 -18.48 4.56 -4.17
C TYR A 428 -19.87 4.85 -4.72
N GLU A 429 -20.76 3.88 -4.57
CA GLU A 429 -22.15 3.95 -5.05
C GLU A 429 -23.12 4.15 -3.88
N SER A 430 -24.33 4.62 -4.20
CA SER A 430 -25.41 4.85 -3.23
C SER A 430 -25.03 5.84 -2.13
N ILE A 431 -24.22 6.85 -2.45
CA ILE A 431 -23.89 7.93 -1.52
C ILE A 431 -24.95 9.01 -1.69
N THR A 432 -25.72 9.29 -0.63
CA THR A 432 -26.75 10.34 -0.67
C THR A 432 -26.19 11.72 -0.35
N PRO A 433 -26.85 12.81 -0.78
CA PRO A 433 -26.45 14.17 -0.42
C PRO A 433 -26.41 14.40 1.09
N ALA A 434 -27.34 13.79 1.84
CA ALA A 434 -27.39 13.87 3.29
C ALA A 434 -26.17 13.19 3.93
N LEU A 435 -25.82 12.00 3.47
CA LEU A 435 -24.63 11.29 3.94
C LEU A 435 -23.35 12.10 3.66
N LEU A 436 -23.23 12.65 2.46
CA LEU A 436 -22.07 13.44 2.07
C LEU A 436 -21.98 14.75 2.88
N ALA A 437 -23.12 15.41 3.16
CA ALA A 437 -23.17 16.62 3.97
C ALA A 437 -22.65 16.40 5.41
N GLU A 438 -22.83 15.21 5.98
CA GLU A 438 -22.23 14.85 7.27
C GLU A 438 -20.70 14.66 7.15
N LEU A 439 -20.21 14.07 6.05
CA LEU A 439 -18.80 13.72 5.91
C LEU A 439 -17.89 14.90 5.53
N ILE A 440 -18.40 15.86 4.75
CA ILE A 440 -17.65 17.06 4.31
C ILE A 440 -17.01 17.81 5.48
N PRO A 441 -17.75 18.27 6.51
CA PRO A 441 -17.16 19.04 7.60
C PRO A 441 -16.20 18.19 8.44
N ARG A 442 -16.46 16.89 8.61
CA ARG A 442 -15.64 16.00 9.44
C ARG A 442 -14.26 15.75 8.86
N LEU A 443 -14.15 15.64 7.54
CA LEU A 443 -12.88 15.41 6.85
C LEU A 443 -12.29 16.67 6.20
N SER A 444 -12.99 17.81 6.29
CA SER A 444 -12.62 19.07 5.62
C SER A 444 -12.39 18.87 4.11
N LEU A 445 -13.38 18.28 3.44
CA LEU A 445 -13.32 17.92 2.02
C LEU A 445 -13.56 19.12 1.11
N GLU A 446 -12.90 19.14 -0.04
CA GLU A 446 -13.16 20.11 -1.11
C GLU A 446 -13.94 19.43 -2.24
N ARG A 447 -15.14 19.95 -2.52
CA ARG A 447 -15.98 19.43 -3.60
C ARG A 447 -15.60 20.12 -4.90
N GLU A 448 -15.19 19.33 -5.88
CA GLU A 448 -15.09 19.79 -7.26
C GLU A 448 -16.48 19.70 -7.89
N GLU A 449 -17.01 20.84 -8.36
CA GLU A 449 -18.24 20.84 -9.13
C GLU A 449 -17.98 20.24 -10.51
N THR A 450 -18.63 19.12 -10.82
CA THR A 450 -18.74 18.63 -12.20
C THR A 450 -19.61 19.61 -12.96
N THR A 451 -19.01 20.39 -13.86
CA THR A 451 -19.70 21.43 -14.65
C THR A 451 -20.61 20.80 -15.71
N GLU A 452 -21.75 20.23 -15.30
CA GLU A 452 -22.74 19.67 -16.23
C GLU A 452 -23.85 20.67 -16.64
N SER A 453 -23.63 21.97 -16.54
CA SER A 453 -24.66 22.98 -16.88
C SER A 453 -24.18 24.09 -17.81
N CYS A 454 -23.53 23.76 -18.93
CA CYS A 454 -23.26 24.75 -19.98
C CYS A 454 -23.46 24.29 -21.43
N MET A 455 -24.13 23.16 -21.70
CA MET A 455 -24.48 22.72 -23.07
C MET A 455 -25.97 22.46 -23.30
N MET A 456 -26.86 23.17 -22.60
CA MET A 456 -28.24 23.35 -23.07
C MET A 456 -28.53 24.85 -23.23
N LEU A 457 -28.14 25.40 -24.37
CA LEU A 457 -28.74 26.58 -24.98
C LEU A 457 -28.99 26.30 -26.46
#